data_AF-A0A7C6RUD1-F1
#
_entry.id   AF-A0A7C6RUD1-F1
#
_cell.length_a   1.000
_cell.length_b   1.000
_cell.length_c   1.000
_cell.angle_alpha   90.00
_cell.angle_beta   90.00
_cell.angle_gamma   90.00
#
_symmetry.space_group_name_H-M   'P 1'
#
loop_
_entity.id
_entity.type
_entity.pdbx_description
1 polymer ?
#
loop_
_entity_poly.entity_id
_entity_poly.type
_entity_poly.pdbx_seq_one_letter_code
_entity_poly.pdbx_strand_id
1 'polypeptide(L)'
;MLKELNRGRWSRPTDKSAVYLEIAPGEKWGVRVTLIENYAKVEAVDSPDAAWYKAPERYCSVIRPPRFWERLMGVTLESKIMAAVNEKRLVAHEENARLRGELEQPPG
;
A
#
# COMPACT_ATOMS: atom_id res chain seq x y z
N MET A 1 -10.35 -8.99 9.81
CA MET A 1 -10.30 -7.69 9.10
C MET A 1 -9.05 -7.00 9.60
N LEU A 2 -8.15 -6.56 8.71
CA LEU A 2 -6.86 -5.94 9.06
C LEU A 2 -7.10 -4.71 9.95
N LYS A 3 -6.98 -4.86 11.27
CA LYS A 3 -7.42 -3.84 12.25
C LYS A 3 -6.64 -2.53 12.16
N GLU A 4 -5.42 -2.60 11.64
CA GLU A 4 -4.50 -1.47 11.49
C GLU A 4 -4.74 -0.63 10.23
N LEU A 5 -5.63 -1.07 9.33
CA LEU A 5 -6.05 -0.35 8.13
C LEU A 5 -7.34 0.43 8.41
N ASN A 6 -7.21 1.45 9.27
CA ASN A 6 -8.33 2.26 9.79
C ASN A 6 -8.21 3.78 9.50
N ARG A 7 -7.16 4.20 8.77
CA ARG A 7 -6.91 5.62 8.42
C ARG A 7 -7.42 5.99 7.03
N GLY A 8 -7.83 5.00 6.26
CA GLY A 8 -8.28 5.11 4.88
C GLY A 8 -9.70 4.59 4.68
N ARG A 9 -10.08 4.44 3.42
CA ARG A 9 -11.40 3.95 3.00
C ARG A 9 -11.28 2.55 2.41
N TRP A 10 -12.16 1.67 2.86
CA TRP A 10 -12.41 0.40 2.21
C TRP A 10 -13.49 0.55 1.13
N SER A 11 -13.23 -0.04 -0.04
CA SER A 11 -14.19 -0.25 -1.13
C SER A 11 -14.18 -1.72 -1.53
N ARG A 12 -15.32 -2.21 -2.01
CA ARG A 12 -15.48 -3.59 -2.46
C ARG A 12 -15.90 -3.56 -3.93
N PRO A 13 -14.94 -3.46 -4.87
CA PRO A 13 -15.26 -3.31 -6.29
C PRO A 13 -15.84 -4.58 -6.89
N THR A 14 -15.46 -5.76 -6.38
CA THR A 14 -16.05 -7.05 -6.77
C THR A 14 -16.35 -7.90 -5.55
N ASP A 15 -17.11 -8.98 -5.75
CA ASP A 15 -17.35 -9.97 -4.71
C ASP A 15 -16.06 -10.68 -4.23
N LYS A 16 -15.07 -10.77 -5.12
CA LYS A 16 -13.78 -11.45 -4.93
C LYS A 16 -12.64 -10.53 -4.48
N SER A 17 -12.88 -9.22 -4.37
CA SER A 17 -11.82 -8.27 -4.01
C SER A 17 -12.27 -7.15 -3.09
N ALA A 18 -11.35 -6.68 -2.27
CA ALA A 18 -11.52 -5.51 -1.44
C ALA A 18 -10.31 -4.60 -1.62
N VAL A 19 -10.55 -3.30 -1.80
CA VAL A 19 -9.51 -2.28 -1.96
C VAL A 19 -9.57 -1.36 -0.75
N TYR A 20 -8.44 -1.17 -0.09
CA TYR A 20 -8.25 -0.15 0.92
C TYR A 20 -7.37 0.94 0.34
N LEU A 21 -7.73 2.20 0.55
CA LEU A 21 -6.94 3.36 0.13
C LEU A 21 -6.75 4.31 1.30
N GLU A 22 -5.50 4.62 1.61
CA GLU A 22 -5.08 5.53 2.67
C GLU A 22 -4.19 6.62 2.07
N ILE A 23 -4.72 7.84 1.94
CA ILE A 23 -3.96 9.04 1.61
C ILE A 23 -4.27 10.05 2.71
N ALA A 24 -3.23 10.55 3.39
CA ALA A 24 -3.43 11.51 4.47
C ALA A 24 -3.83 12.89 3.91
N PRO A 25 -4.60 13.71 4.66
CA PRO A 25 -5.00 15.04 4.20
C PRO A 25 -3.78 15.91 3.88
N GLY A 26 -3.79 16.55 2.70
CA GLY A 26 -2.68 17.38 2.23
C GLY A 26 -1.51 16.62 1.62
N GLU A 27 -1.52 15.29 1.66
CA GLU A 27 -0.54 14.45 0.99
C GLU A 27 -1.01 14.04 -0.41
N LYS A 28 -0.05 13.85 -1.33
CA LYS A 28 -0.33 13.32 -2.67
C LYS A 28 -0.18 11.79 -2.70
N TRP A 29 0.85 11.28 -2.05
CA TRP A 29 1.13 9.86 -1.96
C TRP A 29 0.51 9.21 -0.73
N GLY A 30 0.04 7.98 -0.91
CA GLY A 30 -0.49 7.13 0.13
C GLY A 30 -0.34 5.65 -0.20
N VAL A 31 -1.13 4.80 0.46
CA VAL A 31 -1.06 3.35 0.31
C VAL A 31 -2.39 2.78 -0.15
N ARG A 32 -2.32 1.89 -1.15
CA ARG A 32 -3.45 1.09 -1.61
C ARG A 32 -3.19 -0.39 -1.33
N VAL A 33 -4.13 -1.04 -0.64
CA VAL A 33 -4.11 -2.49 -0.41
C VAL A 33 -5.25 -3.12 -1.17
N THR A 34 -4.94 -3.98 -2.14
CA THR A 34 -5.93 -4.75 -2.89
C THR A 34 -5.87 -6.20 -2.42
N LEU A 35 -6.90 -6.65 -1.70
CA LEU A 35 -7.08 -8.04 -1.31
C LEU A 35 -7.82 -8.77 -2.43
N ILE A 36 -7.24 -9.88 -2.91
CA ILE A 36 -7.80 -10.76 -3.93
C ILE A 36 -7.73 -12.19 -3.37
N GLU A 37 -8.69 -13.06 -3.70
CA GLU A 37 -8.86 -14.41 -3.14
C GLU A 37 -7.59 -15.08 -2.57
N ASN A 38 -6.53 -15.17 -3.36
CA ASN A 38 -5.29 -15.89 -3.04
C ASN A 38 -4.03 -15.01 -2.89
N TYR A 39 -4.13 -13.68 -2.92
CA TYR A 39 -3.00 -12.77 -2.68
C TYR A 39 -3.46 -11.34 -2.35
N ALA A 40 -2.56 -10.55 -1.79
CA ALA A 40 -2.76 -9.12 -1.64
C ALA A 40 -1.75 -8.35 -2.47
N LYS A 41 -2.14 -7.20 -3.01
CA LYS A 41 -1.26 -6.22 -3.63
C LYS A 41 -1.18 -5.03 -2.68
N VAL A 42 0.03 -4.60 -2.32
CA VAL A 42 0.24 -3.41 -1.50
C VAL A 42 1.05 -2.42 -2.32
N GLU A 43 0.49 -1.23 -2.53
CA GLU A 43 1.03 -0.23 -3.44
C GLU A 43 1.19 1.11 -2.73
N ALA A 44 2.29 1.81 -3.00
CA ALA A 44 2.38 3.25 -2.78
C ALA A 44 1.83 3.94 -4.03
N VAL A 45 0.80 4.79 -3.87
CA VAL A 45 0.08 5.42 -4.99
C VAL A 45 0.02 6.92 -4.80
N ASP A 46 0.13 7.67 -5.89
CA ASP A 46 0.06 9.13 -5.96
C ASP A 46 -1.34 9.67 -6.32
N SER A 47 -2.28 8.76 -6.59
CA SER A 47 -3.68 9.05 -6.89
C SER A 47 -4.55 7.81 -6.66
N PRO A 48 -5.84 7.96 -6.27
CA PRO A 48 -6.78 6.85 -6.18
C PRO A 48 -6.83 5.98 -7.44
N ASP A 49 -6.72 6.61 -8.61
CA ASP A 49 -6.87 5.99 -9.94
C ASP A 49 -5.54 5.53 -10.55
N ALA A 50 -4.42 5.66 -9.84
CA ALA A 50 -3.11 5.30 -10.36
C ALA A 50 -3.02 3.78 -10.57
N ALA A 51 -3.21 3.32 -11.81
CA ALA A 51 -3.04 1.92 -12.18
C ALA A 51 -1.67 1.73 -12.85
N TRP A 52 -0.72 1.19 -12.09
CA TRP A 52 0.62 0.92 -12.62
C TRP A 52 0.65 -0.45 -13.29
N TYR A 53 0.80 -0.48 -14.61
CA TYR A 53 0.88 -1.72 -15.40
C TYR A 53 2.16 -2.53 -15.11
N LYS A 54 3.23 -1.86 -14.65
CA LYS A 54 4.48 -2.46 -14.13
C LYS A 54 5.11 -1.53 -13.08
N ALA A 55 4.49 -1.45 -11.90
CA ALA A 55 5.08 -0.66 -10.82
C ALA A 55 6.45 -1.24 -10.41
N PRO A 56 7.49 -0.40 -10.25
CA PRO A 56 8.72 -0.80 -9.59
C PRO A 56 8.42 -1.44 -8.23
N GLU A 57 9.26 -2.39 -7.80
CA GLU A 57 9.09 -3.10 -6.52
C GLU A 57 9.01 -2.14 -5.33
N ARG A 58 9.68 -0.99 -5.43
CA ARG A 58 9.57 0.12 -4.47
C ARG A 58 8.12 0.55 -4.24
N TYR A 59 7.31 0.67 -5.29
CA TYR A 59 5.93 1.15 -5.21
C TYR A 59 4.89 0.03 -5.18
N CYS A 60 5.25 -1.22 -5.47
CA CYS A 60 4.29 -2.32 -5.51
C CYS A 60 4.89 -3.64 -5.01
N SER A 61 4.24 -4.23 -4.00
CA SER A 61 4.57 -5.55 -3.48
C SER A 61 3.37 -6.49 -3.60
N VAL A 62 3.61 -7.69 -4.14
CA VAL A 62 2.60 -8.76 -4.22
C VAL A 62 2.84 -9.75 -3.09
N ILE A 63 1.89 -9.81 -2.17
CA ILE A 63 1.95 -10.61 -0.96
C ILE A 63 1.13 -11.88 -1.16
N ARG A 64 1.83 -13.02 -1.11
CA ARG A 64 1.20 -14.35 -1.18
C ARG A 64 1.06 -14.98 0.21
N PRO A 65 0.13 -15.93 0.38
CA PRO A 65 -0.02 -16.71 1.60
C PRO A 65 1.30 -17.28 2.11
N PRO A 66 1.48 -17.38 3.44
CA PRO A 66 2.68 -17.97 4.02
C PRO A 66 2.83 -19.44 3.61
N ARG A 67 4.06 -19.82 3.27
CA ARG A 67 4.46 -21.21 3.02
C ARG A 67 4.40 -22.02 4.32
N PHE A 68 4.45 -23.35 4.20
CA PHE A 68 4.35 -24.28 5.34
C PHE A 68 5.30 -23.92 6.50
N TRP A 69 6.57 -23.64 6.21
CA TRP A 69 7.56 -23.24 7.21
C TRP A 69 7.31 -21.85 7.82
N GLU A 70 6.84 -20.88 7.02
CA GLU A 70 6.47 -19.54 7.53
C GLU A 70 5.33 -19.67 8.54
N ARG A 71 4.36 -20.56 8.28
CA ARG A 71 3.25 -20.85 9.22
C ARG A 71 3.75 -21.49 10.52
N LEU A 72 4.75 -22.37 10.46
CA LEU A 72 5.38 -22.97 11.65
C LEU A 72 6.09 -21.92 12.52
N MET A 73 6.58 -20.84 11.91
CA MET A 73 7.18 -19.69 12.60
C MET A 73 6.14 -18.65 13.08
N GLY A 74 4.84 -18.94 12.95
CA GLY A 74 3.76 -18.03 13.35
C GLY A 74 3.50 -16.87 12.37
N VAL A 75 4.10 -16.89 11.17
CA VAL A 75 3.87 -15.85 10.16
C VAL A 75 2.49 -16.02 9.55
N THR A 76 1.70 -14.95 9.56
CA THR A 76 0.35 -14.92 8.98
C THR A 76 0.34 -14.11 7.69
N LEU A 77 -0.68 -14.32 6.86
CA LEU A 77 -0.88 -13.45 5.69
C LEU A 77 -1.10 -11.99 6.15
N GLU A 78 -1.78 -11.80 7.27
CA GLU A 78 -2.02 -10.49 7.87
C GLU A 78 -0.70 -9.77 8.22
N SER A 79 0.22 -10.46 8.91
CA SER A 79 1.51 -9.88 9.29
C SER A 79 2.36 -9.53 8.06
N LYS A 80 2.32 -10.36 7.01
CA LYS A 80 3.02 -10.07 5.74
C LYS A 80 2.44 -8.86 5.03
N ILE A 81 1.11 -8.71 5.03
CA ILE A 81 0.43 -7.54 4.46
C ILE A 81 0.82 -6.29 5.25
N MET A 82 0.77 -6.33 6.58
CA MET A 82 1.10 -5.17 7.41
C MET A 82 2.57 -4.75 7.29
N ALA A 83 3.49 -5.70 7.17
CA ALA A 83 4.90 -5.40 6.89
C ALA A 83 5.05 -4.62 5.57
N ALA A 84 4.41 -5.08 4.49
CA ALA A 84 4.43 -4.39 3.21
C ALA A 84 3.72 -3.03 3.26
N VAL A 85 2.63 -2.90 4.03
CA VAL A 85 1.93 -1.61 4.22
C VAL A 85 2.84 -0.60 4.88
N ASN A 86 3.55 -0.99 5.94
CA ASN A 86 4.46 -0.10 6.65
C ASN A 86 5.63 0.33 5.74
N GLU A 87 6.16 -0.59 4.93
CA GLU A 87 7.15 -0.26 3.90
C GLU A 87 6.60 0.76 2.89
N LYS A 88 5.39 0.54 2.36
CA LYS A 88 4.80 1.47 1.38
C LYS A 88 4.38 2.81 1.98
N ARG A 89 4.04 2.86 3.27
CA ARG A 89 3.84 4.12 4.02
C ARG A 89 5.13 4.94 4.07
N LEU A 90 6.28 4.30 4.28
CA LEU A 90 7.58 4.99 4.24
C LEU A 90 7.86 5.55 2.85
N VAL A 91 7.65 4.75 1.80
CA VAL A 91 7.81 5.21 0.41
C VAL A 91 6.88 6.40 0.11
N ALA A 92 5.62 6.33 0.52
CA ALA A 92 4.69 7.44 0.36
C ALA A 92 5.15 8.70 1.11
N HIS A 93 5.65 8.54 2.34
CA HIS A 93 6.20 9.66 3.12
C HIS A 93 7.43 10.28 2.45
N GLU A 94 8.36 9.48 1.94
CA GLU A 94 9.54 9.95 1.21
C GLU A 94 9.16 10.73 -0.06
N GLU A 95 8.22 10.22 -0.87
CA GLU A 95 7.77 10.92 -2.07
C GLU A 95 7.02 12.22 -1.74
N ASN A 96 6.22 12.23 -0.68
CA ASN A 96 5.58 13.45 -0.21
C ASN A 96 6.59 14.49 0.29
N ALA A 97 7.63 14.06 1.01
CA ALA A 97 8.71 14.94 1.45
C ALA A 97 9.49 15.50 0.26
N ARG A 98 9.75 14.68 -0.76
CA ARG A 98 10.37 15.12 -2.02
C ARG A 98 9.52 16.19 -2.72
N LEU A 99 8.21 15.96 -2.84
CA LEU A 99 7.30 16.94 -3.44
C LEU A 99 7.24 18.25 -2.66
N ARG A 100 7.27 18.21 -1.32
CA ARG A 100 7.33 19.43 -0.51
C ARG A 100 8.64 20.19 -0.72
N GLY A 101 9.78 19.49 -0.75
CA GLY A 101 11.07 20.10 -1.04
C GLY A 101 11.18 20.68 -2.46
N GLU A 102 10.47 20.11 -3.44
CA GLU A 102 10.33 20.67 -4.80
C GLU A 102 9.42 21.91 -4.82
N LEU A 103 8.34 21.93 -4.03
CA LEU A 103 7.44 23.08 -3.91
C LEU A 103 8.05 24.26 -3.15
N GLU A 104 9.01 24.00 -2.25
CA GLU A 104 9.74 25.03 -1.51
C GLU A 104 10.88 25.70 -2.33
N GLN A 105 11.27 25.11 -3.47
CA GLN A 105 12.18 25.78 -4.40
C GLN A 105 11.37 26.64 -5.38
N PRO A 106 11.45 27.98 -5.32
CA PRO A 106 10.81 28.82 -6.33
C PRO A 106 11.44 28.52 -7.70
N PRO A 107 10.66 28.60 -8.81
CA PRO A 107 11.24 28.49 -10.13
C PRO A 107 12.28 29.59 -10.30
N GLY A 108 13.52 29.18 -10.60
CA GLY A 108 14.65 30.07 -10.87
C GLY A 108 14.52 30.79 -12.21
#